data_AF-Q7RTA8-F1
#
_entry.id   AF-Q7RTA8-F1
#
_cell.length_a   1.000
_cell.length_b   1.000
_cell.length_c   1.000
_cell.angle_alpha   90.00
_cell.angle_beta   90.00
_cell.angle_gamma   90.00
#
_symmetry.space_group_name_H-M   'P 1'
#
loop_
_entity.id
_entity.type
_entity.pdbx_description
1 polymer ?
#
loop_
_entity_poly.entity_id
_entity_poly.type
_entity_poly.pdbx_seq_one_letter_code
_entity_poly.pdbx_strand_id
1 'polypeptide(L)'
;MNNTLCGKLDLLRKHLPDELNGKANVELTKISDFKNYCPKENCNSELEKITIGFLWLLGQYFTISHDKSYDKNNTNAFFLYIISWLSNQLNQSTTHSTTKINDFYTNHVKNNNKYEKFINDSSKFTELNEVLNTKNDLLNTNIEDLSKFYDASKLICNMYGNIETNSNDKLSDNANDFVKKYQELNGHYNNADGNSYKQILSALSTDYANIKDKCKNTKSLPEITSNISALRSGDTSSSSSIGSKFFTVLSIFGAIAFFLGISYKVNNNELKNIAFKNIIFIIYIQTLTKK
;
A
#
# COMPACT_ATOMS: atom_id res chain seq x y z
N MET A 1 -5.25 -15.01 -2.20
CA MET A 1 -6.12 -14.21 -3.08
C MET A 1 -6.40 -14.93 -4.40
N ASN A 2 -7.44 -14.54 -5.15
CA ASN A 2 -7.69 -15.01 -6.51
C ASN A 2 -8.37 -13.94 -7.38
N ASN A 3 -8.59 -14.25 -8.67
CA ASN A 3 -9.21 -13.33 -9.63
C ASN A 3 -10.64 -12.91 -9.22
N THR A 4 -11.47 -13.84 -8.75
CA THR A 4 -12.86 -13.54 -8.35
C THR A 4 -12.93 -12.49 -7.24
N LEU A 5 -12.06 -12.61 -6.23
CA LEU A 5 -11.98 -11.68 -5.10
C LEU A 5 -11.39 -10.33 -5.52
N CYS A 6 -10.34 -10.34 -6.34
CA CYS A 6 -9.82 -9.12 -6.95
C CYS A 6 -10.86 -8.39 -7.81
N GLY A 7 -11.69 -9.14 -8.55
CA GLY A 7 -12.79 -8.58 -9.32
C GLY A 7 -13.80 -7.80 -8.48
N LYS A 8 -13.96 -8.10 -7.18
CA LYS A 8 -14.80 -7.29 -6.27
C LYS A 8 -14.18 -5.94 -5.97
N LEU A 9 -12.87 -5.89 -5.72
CA LEU A 9 -12.13 -4.63 -5.54
C LEU A 9 -12.13 -3.82 -6.84
N ASP A 10 -11.88 -4.47 -7.98
CA ASP A 10 -11.90 -3.81 -9.30
C ASP A 10 -13.27 -3.24 -9.64
N LEU A 11 -14.35 -3.96 -9.31
CA LEU A 11 -15.71 -3.46 -9.47
C LEU A 11 -15.92 -2.21 -8.61
N LEU A 12 -15.55 -2.25 -7.33
CA LEU A 12 -15.69 -1.09 -6.46
C LEU A 12 -14.92 0.12 -7.01
N ARG A 13 -13.71 -0.07 -7.55
CA ARG A 13 -12.90 1.01 -8.13
C ARG A 13 -13.57 1.72 -9.32
N LYS A 14 -14.50 1.07 -10.02
CA LYS A 14 -15.31 1.73 -11.08
C LYS A 14 -16.29 2.74 -10.50
N HIS A 15 -16.71 2.54 -9.25
CA HIS A 15 -17.62 3.40 -8.50
C HIS A 15 -16.88 4.41 -7.60
N LEU A 16 -15.74 4.01 -7.05
CA LEU A 16 -14.87 4.79 -6.16
C LEU A 16 -13.42 4.71 -6.66
N PRO A 17 -13.00 5.64 -7.53
CA PRO A 17 -11.63 5.69 -8.02
C PRO A 17 -10.59 5.77 -6.89
N ASP A 18 -9.37 5.37 -7.21
CA ASP A 18 -8.27 5.39 -6.24
C ASP A 18 -7.81 6.82 -5.90
N GLU A 19 -7.98 7.75 -6.83
CA GLU A 19 -7.66 9.16 -6.67
C GLU A 19 -8.88 9.92 -6.13
N LEU A 20 -8.69 10.76 -5.11
CA LEU A 20 -9.74 11.64 -4.53
C LEU A 20 -10.58 12.40 -5.57
N ASN A 21 -9.90 12.93 -6.59
CA ASN A 21 -10.51 13.72 -7.67
C ASN A 21 -10.71 12.90 -8.95
N GLY A 22 -10.48 11.59 -8.86
CA GLY A 22 -10.73 10.67 -9.96
C GLY A 22 -12.21 10.66 -10.31
N LYS A 23 -12.52 10.73 -11.61
CA LYS A 23 -13.90 10.64 -12.07
C LYS A 23 -14.36 9.18 -11.99
N ALA A 24 -15.39 8.91 -11.20
CA ALA A 24 -16.03 7.59 -11.19
C ALA A 24 -16.59 7.27 -12.58
N ASN A 25 -16.35 6.04 -13.05
CA ASN A 25 -16.88 5.56 -14.33
C ASN A 25 -18.38 5.29 -14.23
N VAL A 26 -18.82 4.86 -13.05
CA VAL A 26 -20.21 4.50 -12.75
C VAL A 26 -20.58 5.11 -11.39
N GLU A 27 -21.80 5.61 -11.25
CA GLU A 27 -22.29 6.13 -9.97
C GLU A 27 -22.29 5.04 -8.89
N LEU A 28 -21.90 5.39 -7.66
CA LEU A 28 -21.88 4.46 -6.53
C LEU A 28 -23.26 3.87 -6.20
N THR A 29 -24.33 4.62 -6.44
CA THR A 29 -25.72 4.19 -6.26
C THR A 29 -26.08 2.95 -7.09
N LYS A 30 -25.31 2.66 -8.16
CA LYS A 30 -25.49 1.50 -9.03
C LYS A 30 -24.75 0.24 -8.56
N ILE A 31 -23.98 0.32 -7.47
CA ILE A 31 -23.36 -0.87 -6.89
C ILE A 31 -24.45 -1.81 -6.35
N SER A 32 -24.22 -3.12 -6.41
CA SER A 32 -25.20 -4.10 -5.94
C SER A 32 -25.55 -3.85 -4.47
N ASP A 33 -26.83 -3.99 -4.14
CA ASP A 33 -27.34 -3.86 -2.78
C ASP A 33 -27.03 -2.51 -2.12
N PHE A 34 -26.82 -1.43 -2.89
CA PHE A 34 -26.51 -0.09 -2.37
C PHE A 34 -27.44 0.33 -1.21
N LYS A 35 -28.74 0.05 -1.32
CA LYS A 35 -29.75 0.37 -0.28
C LYS A 35 -29.53 -0.36 1.05
N ASN A 36 -28.71 -1.40 1.11
CA ASN A 36 -28.31 -2.05 2.36
C ASN A 36 -27.31 -1.19 3.14
N TYR A 37 -26.53 -0.37 2.43
CA TYR A 37 -25.47 0.46 3.00
C TYR A 37 -25.87 1.94 3.09
N CYS A 38 -26.83 2.39 2.28
CA CYS A 38 -27.44 3.72 2.41
C CYS A 38 -28.95 3.68 2.11
N PRO A 39 -29.79 3.23 3.06
CA PRO A 39 -31.22 3.01 2.82
C PRO A 39 -32.01 4.26 2.43
N LYS A 40 -31.59 5.43 2.96
CA LYS A 40 -32.23 6.73 2.73
C LYS A 40 -31.68 7.47 1.49
N GLU A 41 -30.70 6.88 0.80
CA GLU A 41 -30.05 7.45 -0.40
C GLU A 41 -29.50 8.89 -0.19
N ASN A 42 -29.20 9.26 1.05
CA ASN A 42 -28.72 10.59 1.44
C ASN A 42 -27.26 10.56 1.93
N CYS A 43 -26.45 9.71 1.28
CA CYS A 43 -25.04 9.51 1.58
C CYS A 43 -24.20 10.13 0.47
N ASN A 44 -23.91 11.42 0.64
CA ASN A 44 -23.37 12.27 -0.42
C ASN A 44 -21.95 12.74 -0.14
N SER A 45 -21.52 12.75 1.12
CA SER A 45 -20.17 13.18 1.48
C SER A 45 -19.12 12.19 0.99
N GLU A 46 -17.88 12.67 0.83
CA GLU A 46 -16.74 11.84 0.47
C GLU A 46 -16.56 10.68 1.46
N LEU A 47 -16.59 10.99 2.76
CA LEU A 47 -16.44 9.98 3.80
C LEU A 47 -17.57 8.95 3.78
N GLU A 48 -18.82 9.38 3.54
CA GLU A 48 -19.96 8.47 3.42
C GLU A 48 -19.83 7.52 2.21
N LYS A 49 -19.33 8.02 1.09
CA LYS A 49 -19.04 7.19 -0.09
C LYS A 49 -17.96 6.15 0.19
N ILE A 50 -16.87 6.55 0.86
CA ILE A 50 -15.82 5.63 1.33
C ILE A 50 -16.41 4.59 2.28
N THR A 51 -17.24 5.01 3.24
CA THR A 51 -17.93 4.10 4.17
C THR A 51 -18.78 3.09 3.41
N ILE A 52 -19.60 3.52 2.44
CA ILE A 52 -20.43 2.61 1.65
C ILE A 52 -19.57 1.58 0.91
N GLY A 53 -18.48 2.00 0.27
CA GLY A 53 -17.58 1.08 -0.41
C GLY A 53 -16.97 0.04 0.54
N PHE A 54 -16.58 0.47 1.74
CA PHE A 54 -16.09 -0.43 2.78
C PHE A 54 -17.15 -1.43 3.25
N LEU A 55 -18.35 -0.97 3.58
CA LEU A 55 -19.43 -1.85 4.05
C LEU A 55 -19.86 -2.84 2.96
N TRP A 56 -19.85 -2.41 1.70
CA TRP A 56 -20.09 -3.30 0.56
C TRP A 56 -19.03 -4.40 0.48
N LEU A 57 -17.74 -4.06 0.57
CA LEU A 57 -16.65 -5.04 0.59
C LEU A 57 -16.74 -6.00 1.79
N LEU A 58 -17.11 -5.51 2.97
CA LEU A 58 -17.37 -6.35 4.13
C LEU A 58 -18.52 -7.33 3.87
N GLY A 59 -19.61 -6.88 3.24
CA GLY A 59 -20.72 -7.75 2.84
C GLY A 59 -20.27 -8.86 1.87
N GLN A 60 -19.41 -8.52 0.91
CA GLN A 60 -18.80 -9.53 0.02
C GLN A 60 -17.93 -10.51 0.83
N TYR A 61 -17.07 -10.01 1.71
CA TYR A 61 -16.21 -10.82 2.57
C TYR A 61 -17.01 -11.83 3.39
N PHE A 62 -18.12 -11.41 4.03
CA PHE A 62 -18.95 -12.32 4.81
C PHE A 62 -19.65 -13.36 3.95
N THR A 63 -20.15 -12.98 2.78
CA THR A 63 -20.74 -13.95 1.85
C THR A 63 -19.73 -15.05 1.48
N ILE A 64 -18.48 -14.65 1.25
CA ILE A 64 -17.37 -15.54 0.90
C ILE A 64 -16.89 -16.37 2.11
N SER A 65 -16.88 -15.81 3.32
CA SER A 65 -16.40 -16.51 4.52
C SER A 65 -17.30 -17.69 4.92
N HIS A 66 -18.60 -17.60 4.63
CA HIS A 66 -19.57 -18.65 4.92
C HIS A 66 -19.59 -19.76 3.84
N ASP A 67 -19.13 -19.43 2.63
CA ASP A 67 -19.05 -20.40 1.55
C ASP A 67 -17.80 -21.28 1.74
N LYS A 68 -18.03 -22.52 2.21
CA LYS A 68 -16.98 -23.52 2.46
C LYS A 68 -16.21 -23.93 1.20
N SER A 69 -16.67 -23.55 0.00
CA SER A 69 -15.92 -23.77 -1.25
C SER A 69 -14.72 -22.82 -1.39
N TYR A 70 -14.69 -21.70 -0.65
CA TYR A 70 -13.59 -20.75 -0.69
C TYR A 70 -12.47 -21.14 0.27
N ASP A 71 -11.24 -21.08 -0.24
CA ASP A 71 -10.03 -21.25 0.56
C ASP A 71 -9.89 -20.14 1.61
N LYS A 72 -9.66 -20.54 2.87
CA LYS A 72 -9.57 -19.61 4.01
C LYS A 72 -8.41 -18.62 3.88
N ASN A 73 -7.29 -19.01 3.25
CA ASN A 73 -6.17 -18.10 3.03
C ASN A 73 -6.52 -17.02 2.01
N ASN A 74 -7.27 -17.37 0.96
CA ASN A 74 -7.82 -16.40 0.01
C ASN A 74 -8.75 -15.40 0.68
N THR A 75 -9.67 -15.86 1.54
CA THR A 75 -10.59 -14.99 2.29
C THR A 75 -9.85 -14.08 3.27
N ASN A 76 -8.83 -14.59 3.96
CA ASN A 76 -7.97 -13.79 4.83
C ASN A 76 -7.20 -12.70 4.05
N ALA A 77 -6.59 -13.05 2.91
CA ALA A 77 -5.90 -12.09 2.05
C ALA A 77 -6.86 -11.02 1.53
N PHE A 78 -8.10 -11.40 1.18
CA PHE A 78 -9.12 -10.46 0.76
C PHE A 78 -9.44 -9.44 1.86
N PHE A 79 -9.62 -9.87 3.10
CA PHE A 79 -9.81 -8.95 4.22
C PHE A 79 -8.63 -7.98 4.38
N LEU A 80 -7.39 -8.48 4.31
CA LEU A 80 -6.20 -7.63 4.42
C LEU A 80 -6.19 -6.55 3.33
N TYR A 81 -6.56 -6.89 2.10
CA TYR A 81 -6.57 -5.92 0.99
C TYR A 81 -7.76 -4.96 1.06
N ILE A 82 -8.91 -5.37 1.62
CA ILE A 82 -10.01 -4.45 1.97
C ILE A 82 -9.52 -3.40 2.96
N ILE A 83 -8.79 -3.82 4.00
CA ILE A 83 -8.23 -2.89 4.99
C ILE A 83 -7.20 -1.96 4.36
N SER A 84 -6.26 -2.48 3.55
CA SER A 84 -5.30 -1.62 2.83
C SER A 84 -6.00 -0.61 1.90
N TRP A 85 -7.05 -1.02 1.19
CA TRP A 85 -7.87 -0.12 0.36
C TRP A 85 -8.54 0.97 1.20
N LEU A 86 -9.24 0.59 2.28
CA LEU A 86 -9.91 1.55 3.15
C LEU A 86 -8.91 2.54 3.73
N SER A 87 -7.77 2.05 4.22
CA SER A 87 -6.70 2.87 4.75
C SER A 87 -6.19 3.88 3.73
N ASN A 88 -5.99 3.46 2.47
CA ASN A 88 -5.60 4.37 1.40
C ASN A 88 -6.64 5.44 1.08
N GLN A 89 -7.92 5.09 1.09
CA GLN A 89 -9.01 6.05 0.87
C GLN A 89 -9.12 7.06 2.01
N LEU A 90 -9.03 6.59 3.27
CA LEU A 90 -9.09 7.45 4.45
C LEU A 90 -7.85 8.34 4.60
N ASN A 91 -6.66 7.83 4.27
CA ASN A 91 -5.41 8.61 4.31
C ASN A 91 -5.40 9.75 3.27
N GLN A 92 -6.11 9.55 2.17
CA GLN A 92 -6.34 10.56 1.16
C GLN A 92 -7.43 11.56 1.57
N SER A 93 -8.42 11.13 2.35
CA SER A 93 -9.57 11.97 2.67
C SER A 93 -9.21 13.25 3.43
N THR A 94 -9.74 14.38 2.97
CA THR A 94 -9.54 15.70 3.60
C THR A 94 -10.43 15.92 4.83
N THR A 95 -11.43 15.06 5.02
CA THR A 95 -12.47 15.20 6.06
C THR A 95 -12.33 14.19 7.20
N HIS A 96 -11.40 13.26 7.05
CA HIS A 96 -11.17 12.18 8.00
C HIS A 96 -10.13 12.58 9.05
N SER A 97 -10.38 12.24 10.31
CA SER A 97 -9.49 12.60 11.43
C SER A 97 -9.04 11.42 12.29
N THR A 98 -9.46 10.19 11.97
CA THR A 98 -9.09 9.04 12.81
C THR A 98 -7.72 8.49 12.42
N THR A 99 -7.02 7.89 13.38
CA THR A 99 -5.69 7.30 13.12
C THR A 99 -5.77 5.78 12.92
N LYS A 100 -6.88 5.16 13.35
CA LYS A 100 -7.07 3.70 13.36
C LYS A 100 -8.39 3.34 12.70
N ILE A 101 -8.41 2.20 12.01
CA ILE A 101 -9.62 1.70 11.35
C ILE A 101 -10.74 1.40 12.34
N ASN A 102 -10.40 0.90 13.53
CA ASN A 102 -11.37 0.62 14.58
C ASN A 102 -12.08 1.89 15.09
N ASP A 103 -11.35 3.00 15.20
CA ASP A 103 -11.89 4.30 15.59
C ASP A 103 -12.82 4.82 14.48
N PHE A 104 -12.39 4.72 13.22
CA PHE A 104 -13.24 5.03 12.07
C PHE A 104 -14.55 4.22 12.11
N TYR A 105 -14.45 2.90 12.26
CA TYR A 105 -15.61 2.03 12.28
C TYR A 105 -16.56 2.36 13.44
N THR A 106 -16.02 2.57 14.64
CA THR A 106 -16.83 2.88 15.82
C THR A 106 -17.55 4.22 15.67
N ASN A 107 -16.83 5.26 15.23
CA ASN A 107 -17.35 6.63 15.18
C ASN A 107 -18.26 6.87 13.98
N HIS A 108 -17.89 6.36 12.80
CA HIS A 108 -18.60 6.64 11.55
C HIS A 108 -19.60 5.58 11.15
N VAL A 109 -19.40 4.31 11.55
CA VAL A 109 -20.30 3.21 11.19
C VAL A 109 -21.20 2.86 12.37
N LYS A 110 -20.63 2.27 13.42
CA LYS A 110 -21.38 1.63 14.51
C LYS A 110 -22.34 2.58 15.22
N ASN A 111 -21.90 3.80 15.48
CA ASN A 111 -22.69 4.81 16.20
C ASN A 111 -23.53 5.69 15.27
N ASN A 112 -23.62 5.38 13.98
CA ASN A 112 -24.30 6.17 12.97
C ASN A 112 -25.53 5.44 12.42
N ASN A 113 -26.71 6.06 12.59
CA ASN A 113 -27.98 5.48 12.15
C ASN A 113 -28.13 5.37 10.62
N LYS A 114 -27.26 5.99 9.82
CA LYS A 114 -27.29 5.84 8.35
C LYS A 114 -27.02 4.41 7.89
N TYR A 115 -26.26 3.65 8.67
CA TYR A 115 -25.82 2.29 8.35
C TYR A 115 -26.57 1.22 9.13
N GLU A 116 -27.69 1.60 9.78
CA GLU A 116 -28.43 0.71 10.68
C GLU A 116 -28.88 -0.58 9.97
N LYS A 117 -29.25 -0.53 8.69
CA LYS A 117 -29.63 -1.74 7.95
C LYS A 117 -28.44 -2.72 7.84
N PHE A 118 -27.27 -2.23 7.42
CA PHE A 118 -26.07 -3.06 7.43
C PHE A 118 -25.77 -3.58 8.83
N ILE A 119 -25.85 -2.74 9.87
CA ILE A 119 -25.54 -3.14 11.25
C ILE A 119 -26.51 -4.22 11.74
N ASN A 120 -27.81 -4.04 11.52
CA ASN A 120 -28.86 -4.98 11.95
C ASN A 120 -28.85 -6.28 11.16
N ASP A 121 -28.53 -6.22 9.87
CA ASP A 121 -28.32 -7.44 9.10
C ASP A 121 -27.01 -8.10 9.54
N SER A 122 -25.94 -7.32 9.71
CA SER A 122 -24.64 -7.77 10.21
C SER A 122 -24.69 -8.39 11.61
N SER A 123 -25.61 -7.93 12.48
CA SER A 123 -25.77 -8.46 13.85
C SER A 123 -26.50 -9.80 13.88
N LYS A 124 -27.16 -10.19 12.78
CA LYS A 124 -27.59 -11.58 12.55
C LYS A 124 -26.41 -12.49 12.21
N PHE A 125 -25.27 -11.90 11.80
CA PHE A 125 -24.00 -12.60 11.67
C PHE A 125 -23.23 -12.40 12.98
N THR A 126 -23.24 -13.40 13.86
CA THR A 126 -22.35 -13.47 15.04
C THR A 126 -20.88 -13.16 14.69
N GLU A 127 -20.52 -13.39 13.42
CA GLU A 127 -19.19 -13.29 12.87
C GLU A 127 -18.63 -11.86 12.70
N LEU A 128 -19.45 -10.80 12.55
CA LEU A 128 -18.85 -9.46 12.34
C LEU A 128 -18.07 -9.02 13.58
N ASN A 129 -18.70 -9.09 14.76
CA ASN A 129 -18.01 -8.75 16.01
C ASN A 129 -16.85 -9.69 16.28
N GLU A 130 -16.99 -10.98 15.96
CA GLU A 130 -15.92 -11.97 16.11
C GLU A 130 -14.73 -11.67 15.19
N VAL A 131 -14.96 -11.33 13.92
CA VAL A 131 -13.92 -10.97 12.95
C VAL A 131 -13.24 -9.68 13.37
N LEU A 132 -13.99 -8.65 13.77
CA LEU A 132 -13.41 -7.39 14.24
C LEU A 132 -12.56 -7.61 15.50
N ASN A 133 -13.03 -8.41 16.46
CA ASN A 133 -12.28 -8.75 17.66
C ASN A 133 -11.04 -9.59 17.35
N THR A 134 -11.15 -10.60 16.49
CA THR A 134 -10.04 -11.49 16.12
C THR A 134 -8.97 -10.76 15.32
N LYS A 135 -9.35 -9.73 14.56
CA LYS A 135 -8.45 -8.90 13.75
C LYS A 135 -8.19 -7.53 14.37
N ASN A 136 -8.44 -7.37 15.66
CA ASN A 136 -8.34 -6.10 16.38
C ASN A 136 -6.93 -5.48 16.28
N ASP A 137 -5.86 -6.29 16.29
CA ASP A 137 -4.50 -5.80 16.12
C ASP A 137 -4.30 -5.08 14.78
N LEU A 138 -4.85 -5.66 13.70
CA LEU A 138 -4.83 -5.05 12.38
C LEU A 138 -5.66 -3.76 12.35
N LEU A 139 -6.87 -3.78 12.92
CA LEU A 139 -7.78 -2.64 12.89
C LEU A 139 -7.32 -1.47 13.78
N ASN A 140 -6.48 -1.74 14.78
CA ASN A 140 -5.85 -0.71 15.63
C ASN A 140 -4.47 -0.26 15.12
N THR A 141 -4.02 -0.78 13.98
CA THR A 141 -2.81 -0.31 13.31
C THR A 141 -3.05 1.04 12.64
N ASN A 142 -2.01 1.88 12.53
CA ASN A 142 -2.10 3.20 11.94
C ASN A 142 -2.58 3.13 10.48
N ILE A 143 -3.62 3.90 10.15
CA ILE A 143 -4.18 4.04 8.81
C ILE A 143 -3.12 4.48 7.79
N GLU A 144 -2.25 5.42 8.16
CA GLU A 144 -1.19 5.91 7.28
C GLU A 144 -0.25 4.76 6.89
N ASP A 145 0.14 3.90 7.84
CA ASP A 145 1.02 2.77 7.55
C ASP A 145 0.34 1.68 6.74
N LEU A 146 -0.93 1.36 7.07
CA LEU A 146 -1.73 0.40 6.31
C LEU A 146 -1.96 0.85 4.86
N SER A 147 -2.08 2.15 4.62
CA SER A 147 -2.29 2.72 3.28
C SER A 147 -1.16 2.38 2.31
N LYS A 148 0.08 2.28 2.80
CA LYS A 148 1.28 2.03 1.98
C LYS A 148 1.26 0.65 1.31
N PHE A 149 0.49 -0.30 1.83
CA PHE A 149 0.32 -1.64 1.27
C PHE A 149 -0.69 -1.69 0.11
N TYR A 150 -1.49 -0.64 -0.08
CA TYR A 150 -2.56 -0.65 -1.07
C TYR A 150 -2.06 -0.88 -2.49
N ASP A 151 -1.05 -0.12 -2.93
CA ASP A 151 -0.50 -0.25 -4.29
C ASP A 151 0.02 -1.67 -4.57
N ALA A 152 0.71 -2.28 -3.61
CA ALA A 152 1.20 -3.64 -3.74
C ALA A 152 0.04 -4.65 -3.87
N SER A 153 -1.00 -4.51 -3.05
CA SER A 153 -2.21 -5.35 -3.15
C SER A 153 -2.96 -5.16 -4.48
N LYS A 154 -2.99 -3.93 -5.00
CA LYS A 154 -3.57 -3.59 -6.30
C LYS A 154 -2.77 -4.25 -7.43
N LEU A 155 -1.44 -4.25 -7.37
CA LEU A 155 -0.59 -4.93 -8.34
C LEU A 155 -0.82 -6.45 -8.35
N ILE A 156 -0.99 -7.08 -7.18
CA ILE A 156 -1.42 -8.49 -7.09
C ILE A 156 -2.71 -8.72 -7.87
N CYS A 157 -3.72 -7.88 -7.66
CA CYS A 157 -4.99 -8.00 -8.36
C CYS A 157 -4.88 -7.76 -9.88
N ASN A 158 -4.10 -6.75 -10.30
CA ASN A 158 -3.84 -6.51 -11.71
C ASN A 158 -3.21 -7.73 -12.39
N MET A 159 -2.25 -8.39 -11.73
CA MET A 159 -1.61 -9.60 -12.26
C MET A 159 -2.60 -10.76 -12.41
N TYR A 160 -3.49 -10.99 -11.42
CA TYR A 160 -4.56 -11.98 -11.58
C TYR A 160 -5.46 -11.65 -12.79
N GLY A 161 -5.85 -10.40 -12.98
CA GLY A 161 -6.63 -9.99 -14.16
C GLY A 161 -5.87 -10.11 -15.49
N ASN A 162 -4.54 -9.87 -15.49
CA ASN A 162 -3.72 -10.05 -16.68
C ASN A 162 -3.60 -11.50 -17.11
N ILE A 163 -3.52 -12.44 -16.16
CA ILE A 163 -3.52 -13.88 -16.44
C ILE A 163 -4.81 -14.27 -17.17
N GLU A 164 -5.96 -13.88 -16.64
CA GLU A 164 -7.27 -14.25 -17.19
C GLU A 164 -7.52 -13.67 -18.58
N THR A 165 -6.94 -12.51 -18.87
CA THR A 165 -7.03 -11.83 -20.16
C THR A 165 -5.88 -12.15 -21.10
N ASN A 166 -4.96 -13.05 -20.72
CA ASN A 166 -3.73 -13.38 -21.46
C ASN A 166 -2.88 -12.14 -21.85
N SER A 167 -2.89 -11.10 -21.01
CA SER A 167 -2.17 -9.85 -21.23
C SER A 167 -0.72 -9.92 -20.73
N ASN A 168 0.11 -10.70 -21.43
CA ASN A 168 1.46 -11.08 -20.98
C ASN A 168 2.44 -9.91 -20.75
N ASP A 169 2.35 -8.84 -21.55
CA ASP A 169 3.26 -7.68 -21.40
C ASP A 169 2.96 -6.93 -20.10
N LYS A 170 1.67 -6.60 -19.88
CA LYS A 170 1.19 -5.97 -18.64
C LYS A 170 1.47 -6.81 -17.40
N LEU A 171 1.39 -8.14 -17.51
CA LEU A 171 1.72 -9.05 -16.42
C LEU A 171 3.18 -8.87 -15.97
N SER A 172 4.12 -8.74 -16.92
CA SER A 172 5.53 -8.54 -16.59
C SER A 172 5.81 -7.18 -15.99
N ASP A 173 5.19 -6.12 -16.51
CA ASP A 173 5.32 -4.78 -15.96
C ASP A 173 4.80 -4.73 -14.52
N ASN A 174 3.60 -5.25 -14.28
CA ASN A 174 3.01 -5.34 -12.95
C ASN A 174 3.85 -6.20 -11.99
N ALA A 175 4.45 -7.29 -12.46
CA ALA A 175 5.32 -8.14 -11.64
C ALA A 175 6.62 -7.42 -11.24
N ASN A 176 7.24 -6.68 -12.17
CA ASN A 176 8.42 -5.87 -11.89
C ASN A 176 8.12 -4.77 -10.88
N ASP A 177 7.01 -4.06 -11.04
CA ASP A 177 6.59 -3.01 -10.13
C ASP A 177 6.21 -3.56 -8.76
N PHE A 178 5.57 -4.74 -8.73
CA PHE A 178 5.26 -5.44 -7.48
C PHE A 178 6.54 -5.80 -6.71
N VAL A 179 7.55 -6.38 -7.37
CA VAL A 179 8.80 -6.78 -6.70
C VAL A 179 9.50 -5.57 -6.08
N LYS A 180 9.59 -4.44 -6.81
CA LYS A 180 10.17 -3.19 -6.27
C LYS A 180 9.39 -2.70 -5.04
N LYS A 181 8.07 -2.56 -5.17
CA LYS A 181 7.21 -2.09 -4.08
C LYS A 181 7.25 -3.02 -2.87
N TYR A 182 7.26 -4.33 -3.09
CA TYR A 182 7.36 -5.32 -2.03
C TYR A 182 8.70 -5.20 -1.30
N GLN A 183 9.82 -5.02 -2.00
CA GLN A 183 11.13 -4.85 -1.37
C GLN A 183 11.19 -3.61 -0.48
N GLU A 184 10.61 -2.49 -0.91
CA GLU A 184 10.49 -1.27 -0.11
C GLU A 184 9.67 -1.52 1.16
N LEU A 185 8.48 -2.11 1.02
CA LEU A 185 7.60 -2.43 2.15
C LEU A 185 8.25 -3.42 3.11
N ASN A 186 8.90 -4.47 2.59
CA ASN A 186 9.56 -5.49 3.40
C ASN A 186 10.77 -4.91 4.16
N GLY A 187 11.56 -4.04 3.52
CA GLY A 187 12.69 -3.38 4.18
C GLY A 187 12.27 -2.53 5.37
N HIS A 188 11.13 -1.83 5.26
CA HIS A 188 10.62 -0.95 6.30
C HIS A 188 9.81 -1.69 7.39
N TYR A 189 8.94 -2.61 6.99
CA TYR A 189 7.91 -3.17 7.88
C TYR A 189 8.17 -4.59 8.36
N ASN A 190 9.12 -5.34 7.79
CA ASN A 190 9.39 -6.71 8.23
C ASN A 190 10.01 -6.76 9.65
N ASN A 191 10.77 -5.73 10.02
CA ASN A 191 11.36 -5.61 11.36
C ASN A 191 10.58 -4.68 12.29
N ALA A 192 9.50 -4.07 11.81
CA ALA A 192 8.68 -3.20 12.63
C ALA A 192 8.00 -4.00 13.75
N ASP A 193 7.86 -3.38 14.91
CA ASP A 193 7.09 -3.90 16.03
C ASP A 193 5.61 -3.90 15.65
N GLY A 194 5.13 -5.02 15.09
CA GLY A 194 3.74 -5.17 14.67
C GLY A 194 3.49 -6.47 13.93
N ASN A 195 2.61 -7.31 14.48
CA ASN A 195 2.18 -8.55 13.83
C ASN A 195 1.40 -8.26 12.53
N SER A 196 0.64 -7.16 12.49
CA SER A 196 -0.24 -6.79 11.38
C SER A 196 0.50 -6.59 10.06
N TYR A 197 1.64 -5.89 10.06
CA TYR A 197 2.40 -5.64 8.83
C TYR A 197 3.01 -6.92 8.26
N LYS A 198 3.51 -7.79 9.13
CA LYS A 198 4.04 -9.11 8.75
C LYS A 198 2.96 -9.99 8.12
N GLN A 199 1.72 -9.93 8.63
CA GLN A 199 0.60 -10.64 8.04
C GLN A 199 0.30 -10.15 6.61
N ILE A 200 0.29 -8.84 6.38
CA ILE A 200 0.06 -8.28 5.03
C ILE A 200 1.20 -8.65 4.07
N LEU A 201 2.47 -8.49 4.50
CA LEU A 201 3.64 -8.90 3.71
C LEU A 201 3.59 -10.39 3.36
N SER A 202 3.26 -11.24 4.32
CA SER A 202 3.12 -12.69 4.10
C SER A 202 2.03 -13.00 3.08
N ALA A 203 0.87 -12.34 3.15
CA ALA A 203 -0.20 -12.50 2.17
C ALA A 203 0.24 -12.07 0.76
N LEU A 204 0.86 -10.89 0.63
CA LEU A 204 1.38 -10.38 -0.64
C LEU A 204 2.42 -11.34 -1.27
N SER A 205 3.39 -11.81 -0.47
CA SER A 205 4.41 -12.76 -0.93
C SER A 205 3.81 -14.10 -1.36
N THR A 206 2.84 -14.61 -0.58
CA THR A 206 2.16 -15.87 -0.88
C THR A 206 1.37 -15.76 -2.17
N ASP A 207 0.62 -14.67 -2.35
CA ASP A 207 -0.15 -14.44 -3.55
C ASP A 207 0.72 -14.27 -4.79
N TYR A 208 1.85 -13.58 -4.67
CA TYR A 208 2.81 -13.49 -5.75
C TYR A 208 3.42 -14.85 -6.11
N ALA A 209 3.76 -15.68 -5.12
CA ALA A 209 4.25 -17.03 -5.34
C ALA A 209 3.21 -17.88 -6.09
N ASN A 210 1.92 -17.76 -5.73
CA ASN A 210 0.82 -18.44 -6.43
C ASN A 210 0.67 -17.96 -7.88
N ILE A 211 0.81 -16.65 -8.14
CA ILE A 211 0.82 -16.08 -9.50
C ILE A 211 1.98 -16.65 -10.31
N LYS A 212 3.20 -16.67 -9.73
CA LYS A 212 4.37 -17.27 -10.37
C LYS A 212 4.13 -18.73 -10.72
N ASP A 213 3.59 -19.51 -9.79
CA ASP A 213 3.30 -20.93 -10.00
C ASP A 213 2.36 -21.16 -11.19
N LYS A 214 1.27 -20.40 -11.26
CA LYS A 214 0.35 -20.42 -12.41
C LYS A 214 1.03 -20.06 -13.73
N CYS A 215 2.05 -19.21 -13.70
CA CYS A 215 2.76 -18.75 -14.90
C CYS A 215 3.98 -19.61 -15.30
N LYS A 216 4.41 -20.57 -14.47
CA LYS A 216 5.68 -21.32 -14.64
C LYS A 216 5.92 -21.87 -16.05
N ASN A 217 4.87 -22.35 -16.71
CA ASN A 217 4.96 -22.99 -18.03
C ASN A 217 4.84 -22.00 -19.20
N THR A 218 4.54 -20.74 -18.94
CA THR A 218 4.26 -19.73 -19.97
C THR A 218 5.26 -18.58 -19.94
N LYS A 219 5.65 -18.12 -18.74
CA LYS A 219 6.52 -16.97 -18.57
C LYS A 219 7.24 -17.00 -17.23
N SER A 220 8.53 -16.68 -17.24
CA SER A 220 9.29 -16.45 -16.01
C SER A 220 9.01 -15.04 -15.48
N LEU A 221 8.59 -14.94 -14.23
CA LEU A 221 8.36 -13.68 -13.52
C LEU A 221 9.51 -13.41 -12.53
N PRO A 222 9.84 -12.13 -12.28
CA PRO A 222 10.96 -11.77 -11.41
C PRO A 222 10.83 -12.37 -10.01
N GLU A 223 11.95 -12.65 -9.36
CA GLU A 223 11.95 -13.14 -7.99
C GLU A 223 11.83 -11.99 -6.99
N ILE A 224 11.19 -12.26 -5.85
CA ILE A 224 11.34 -11.41 -4.68
C ILE A 224 12.73 -11.72 -4.11
N THR A 225 13.77 -11.10 -4.66
CA THR A 225 15.11 -11.20 -4.08
C THR A 225 15.12 -10.42 -2.78
N SER A 226 15.41 -11.14 -1.69
CA SER A 226 15.60 -10.54 -0.39
C SER A 226 16.97 -9.86 -0.37
N ASN A 227 17.04 -8.59 -0.78
CA ASN A 227 18.25 -7.77 -0.61
C ASN A 227 18.42 -7.37 0.87
N ILE A 228 18.46 -8.37 1.78
CA ILE A 228 18.76 -8.18 3.20
C ILE A 228 20.19 -7.63 3.38
N SER A 229 21.07 -7.79 2.39
CA SER A 229 22.46 -7.31 2.47
C SER A 229 22.65 -5.82 2.13
N ALA A 230 21.73 -5.18 1.39
CA ALA A 230 21.87 -3.77 1.02
C ALA A 230 21.29 -2.80 2.05
N LEU A 231 20.28 -3.23 2.82
CA LEU A 231 19.64 -2.40 3.85
C LEU A 231 20.24 -2.60 5.26
N ARG A 232 21.04 -3.66 5.48
CA ARG A 232 21.69 -3.95 6.78
C ARG A 232 23.08 -3.34 6.97
N SER A 233 23.56 -2.43 6.11
CA SER A 233 24.82 -1.73 6.39
C SER A 233 24.62 -0.47 7.25
N GLY A 234 23.89 -0.64 8.35
CA GLY A 234 23.98 0.15 9.57
C GLY A 234 24.11 -0.87 10.69
N ASP A 235 25.28 -0.91 11.32
CA ASP A 235 25.66 -1.73 12.48
C ASP A 235 26.20 -3.16 12.24
N THR A 236 27.54 -3.19 12.19
CA THR A 236 28.46 -4.14 12.84
C THR A 236 28.38 -5.63 12.48
N SER A 237 29.10 -6.05 11.43
CA SER A 237 30.28 -6.94 11.55
C SER A 237 30.80 -7.41 10.17
N SER A 238 32.08 -7.12 9.93
CA SER A 238 33.06 -7.63 8.97
C SER A 238 32.64 -8.58 7.83
N SER A 239 32.60 -8.07 6.59
CA SER A 239 33.70 -8.18 5.60
C SER A 239 33.17 -7.99 4.17
N SER A 240 33.95 -7.29 3.34
CA SER A 240 33.76 -7.06 1.91
C SER A 240 32.73 -6.00 1.48
N SER A 241 33.18 -4.74 1.40
CA SER A 241 33.04 -3.89 0.20
C SER A 241 33.61 -2.50 0.51
N ILE A 242 34.95 -2.40 0.45
CA ILE A 242 35.65 -1.11 0.47
C ILE A 242 35.55 -0.43 -0.90
N GLY A 243 35.13 -1.13 -1.96
CA GLY A 243 35.11 -0.61 -3.33
C GLY A 243 34.04 0.46 -3.63
N SER A 244 32.82 0.36 -3.07
CA SER A 244 31.71 1.24 -3.50
C SER A 244 31.64 2.58 -2.75
N LYS A 245 32.13 2.65 -1.51
CA LYS A 245 32.18 3.92 -0.74
C LYS A 245 33.23 4.90 -1.27
N PHE A 246 34.31 4.41 -1.87
CA PHE A 246 35.32 5.29 -2.47
C PHE A 246 34.83 5.95 -3.76
N PHE A 247 34.03 5.27 -4.58
CA PHE A 247 33.49 5.84 -5.83
C PHE A 247 32.53 7.01 -5.60
N THR A 248 31.61 6.92 -4.64
CA THR A 248 30.66 8.00 -4.35
C THR A 248 31.37 9.23 -3.78
N VAL A 249 32.37 9.03 -2.92
CA VAL A 249 33.14 10.13 -2.33
C VAL A 249 34.04 10.81 -3.36
N LEU A 250 34.71 10.05 -4.25
CA LEU A 250 35.54 10.61 -5.32
C LEU A 250 34.71 11.41 -6.34
N SER A 251 33.50 10.95 -6.67
CA SER A 251 32.61 11.64 -7.61
C SER A 251 32.12 13.00 -7.08
N ILE A 252 31.90 13.12 -5.77
CA ILE A 252 31.48 14.39 -5.14
C ILE A 252 32.65 15.38 -5.12
N PHE A 253 33.87 14.94 -4.78
CA PHE A 253 35.04 15.81 -4.81
C PHE A 253 35.41 16.26 -6.23
N GLY A 254 35.23 15.39 -7.23
CA GLY A 254 35.41 15.74 -8.65
C GLY A 254 34.43 16.82 -9.12
N ALA A 255 33.15 16.71 -8.76
CA ALA A 255 32.15 17.71 -9.08
C ALA A 255 32.44 19.07 -8.41
N ILE A 256 32.83 19.07 -7.13
CA ILE A 256 33.19 20.29 -6.39
C ILE A 256 34.41 20.99 -7.05
N ALA A 257 35.45 20.23 -7.41
CA ALA A 257 36.63 20.77 -8.09
C ALA A 257 36.29 21.36 -9.46
N PHE A 258 35.40 20.72 -10.23
CA PHE A 258 34.93 21.22 -11.52
C PHE A 258 34.19 22.55 -11.40
N PHE A 259 33.25 22.68 -10.45
CA PHE A 259 32.53 23.94 -10.21
C PHE A 259 33.45 25.06 -9.70
N LEU A 260 34.44 24.74 -8.85
CA LEU A 260 35.46 25.70 -8.41
C LEU A 260 36.33 26.20 -9.56
N GLY A 261 36.73 25.30 -10.48
CA GLY A 261 37.52 25.65 -11.67
C GLY A 261 36.78 26.62 -12.60
N ILE A 262 35.47 26.41 -12.81
CA ILE A 262 34.63 27.31 -13.60
C ILE A 262 34.50 28.68 -12.92
N SER A 263 34.25 28.72 -11.61
CA SER A 263 34.08 29.97 -10.85
C SER A 263 35.36 30.82 -10.80
N TYR A 264 36.54 30.17 -10.69
CA TYR A 264 37.82 30.88 -10.70
C TYR A 264 38.12 31.54 -12.05
N LYS A 265 37.79 30.87 -13.17
CA LYS A 265 38.01 31.38 -14.53
C LYS A 265 37.13 32.58 -14.90
N VAL A 266 35.90 32.64 -14.39
CA VAL A 266 34.92 33.70 -14.72
C VAL A 266 35.19 35.02 -13.96
N ASN A 267 36.10 35.01 -12.97
CA ASN A 267 36.53 36.14 -12.15
C ASN A 267 35.40 37.03 -11.59
N ASN A 268 34.23 36.43 -11.34
CA ASN A 268 33.09 37.10 -10.75
C ASN A 268 33.07 36.84 -9.23
N ASN A 269 33.26 37.88 -8.43
CA ASN A 269 33.38 37.78 -6.97
C ASN A 269 32.09 37.30 -6.29
N GLU A 270 30.92 37.50 -6.91
CA GLU A 270 29.64 37.04 -6.38
C GLU A 270 29.48 35.52 -6.53
N LEU A 271 29.84 34.96 -7.68
CA LEU A 271 29.84 33.52 -7.93
C LEU A 271 30.88 32.78 -7.08
N LYS A 272 32.02 33.40 -6.78
CA LYS A 272 33.03 32.85 -5.87
C LYS A 272 32.49 32.73 -4.44
N ASN A 273 31.79 33.75 -3.95
CA ASN A 273 31.19 33.74 -2.61
C ASN A 273 30.06 32.71 -2.46
N ILE A 274 29.21 32.56 -3.47
CA ILE A 274 28.13 31.55 -3.48
C ILE A 274 28.71 30.13 -3.48
N ALA A 275 29.72 29.88 -4.32
CA ALA A 275 30.39 28.58 -4.37
C ALA A 275 31.04 28.22 -3.02
N PHE A 276 31.70 29.19 -2.37
CA PHE A 276 32.38 28.98 -1.08
C PHE A 276 31.37 28.69 0.05
N LYS A 277 30.24 29.41 0.11
CA LYS A 277 29.17 29.15 1.09
C LYS A 277 28.55 27.77 0.92
N ASN A 278 28.30 27.34 -0.32
CA ASN A 278 27.75 26.02 -0.61
C ASN A 278 28.71 24.89 -0.20
N ILE A 279 30.01 25.07 -0.38
CA ILE A 279 31.03 24.10 0.08
C ILE A 279 31.03 23.99 1.60
N ILE A 280 31.01 25.11 2.32
CA ILE A 280 30.94 25.10 3.80
C ILE A 280 29.66 24.40 4.26
N PHE A 281 28.52 24.68 3.63
CA PHE A 281 27.25 24.03 3.97
C PHE A 281 27.28 22.52 3.72
N ILE A 282 27.85 22.06 2.61
CA ILE A 282 28.00 20.62 2.33
C ILE A 282 28.91 19.95 3.36
N ILE A 283 30.05 20.57 3.71
CA ILE A 283 30.94 20.05 4.75
C ILE A 283 30.21 19.99 6.10
N TYR A 284 29.50 21.05 6.47
CA TYR A 284 28.73 21.11 7.72
C TYR A 284 27.67 20.00 7.81
N ILE A 285 26.87 19.80 6.74
CA ILE A 285 25.88 18.72 6.65
C ILE A 285 26.55 17.34 6.74
N GLN A 286 27.70 17.14 6.08
CA GLN A 286 28.44 15.88 6.18
C GLN A 286 28.95 15.61 7.61
N THR A 287 29.34 16.65 8.36
CA THR A 287 29.73 16.54 9.77
C THR A 287 28.56 16.16 10.67
N LEU A 288 27.35 16.68 10.38
CA LEU A 288 26.13 16.36 11.15
C LEU A 288 25.64 14.93 10.91
N THR A 289 25.79 14.40 9.69
CA THR A 289 25.40 13.02 9.35
C THR A 289 26.37 11.93 9.85
N LYS A 290 27.47 12.30 10.50
CA LYS A 290 28.49 11.38 11.05
C LYS A 290 28.39 11.14 12.56
N LYS A 291 27.35 11.64 13.22
CA LYS A 291 26.98 11.30 14.61
C LYS A 291 25.73 10.43 14.61
#